data_AF-A0A5N0V0R3-F1
#
_entry.id   AF-A0A5N0V0R3-F1
#
_cell.length_a   1.000
_cell.length_b   1.000
_cell.length_c   1.000
_cell.angle_alpha   90.00
_cell.angle_beta   90.00
_cell.angle_gamma   90.00
#
_symmetry.space_group_name_H-M   'P 1'
#
loop_
_entity.id
_entity.type
_entity.pdbx_description
1 polymer ?
#
loop_
_entity_poly.entity_id
_entity_poly.type
_entity_poly.pdbx_seq_one_letter_code
_entity_poly.pdbx_strand_id
1 'polypeptide(L)'
;MNRLAGPLAIGGVAGLAWAAGLRGLMVEVAGAESAVHWYGTFGQILLPGALTGLLLGWAWTTPKRWLSLAPLAFPLAVILSPDTVTTILDGRVPFSDGLGGGALALPLFALAGGYAIAGHVRWRRIACGIFAAIPVPAWALTSGSIQPDLSLATARGAWVAVLFFSSVATLALGCAIPLSRVKVYS
;
A
#
# COMPACT_ATOMS: atom_id res chain seq x y z
N MET A 1 -22.04 -7.86 22.50
CA MET A 1 -20.75 -7.43 21.89
C MET A 1 -20.91 -7.37 20.39
N ASN A 2 -20.69 -6.20 19.78
CA ASN A 2 -20.91 -5.97 18.36
C ASN A 2 -20.04 -6.92 17.53
N ARG A 3 -20.65 -7.79 16.71
CA ARG A 3 -19.95 -8.75 15.82
C ARG A 3 -18.96 -8.08 14.85
N LEU A 4 -19.03 -6.75 14.70
CA LEU A 4 -18.15 -5.92 13.90
C LEU A 4 -16.85 -5.51 14.61
N ALA A 5 -16.83 -5.43 15.94
CA ALA A 5 -15.70 -4.85 16.68
C ALA A 5 -14.41 -5.67 16.51
N GLY A 6 -14.50 -7.00 16.52
CA GLY A 6 -13.36 -7.89 16.33
C GLY A 6 -12.68 -7.74 14.97
N PRO A 7 -13.40 -7.94 13.84
CA PRO A 7 -12.83 -7.78 12.50
C PRO A 7 -12.28 -6.38 12.23
N LEU A 8 -12.94 -5.33 12.71
CA LEU A 8 -12.45 -3.96 12.60
C LEU A 8 -11.13 -3.79 13.37
N ALA A 9 -11.06 -4.23 14.62
CA ALA A 9 -9.85 -4.12 15.43
C ALA A 9 -8.67 -4.89 14.81
N ILE A 10 -8.91 -6.14 14.37
CA ILE A 10 -7.89 -6.96 13.70
C ILE A 10 -7.41 -6.27 12.42
N GLY A 11 -8.36 -5.81 11.58
CA GLY A 11 -8.04 -5.10 10.34
C GLY A 11 -7.22 -3.84 10.61
N GLY A 12 -7.64 -3.00 11.56
CA GLY A 12 -6.94 -1.78 11.92
C GLY A 12 -5.53 -2.03 12.43
N VAL A 13 -5.34 -3.01 13.32
CA VAL A 13 -4.01 -3.41 13.82
C VAL A 13 -3.14 -3.95 12.70
N ALA A 14 -3.68 -4.81 11.83
CA ALA A 14 -2.95 -5.34 10.69
C ALA A 14 -2.52 -4.23 9.71
N GLY A 15 -3.41 -3.28 9.44
CA GLY A 15 -3.12 -2.12 8.59
C GLY A 15 -2.07 -1.18 9.20
N LEU A 16 -2.12 -0.97 10.51
CA LEU A 16 -1.13 -0.17 11.24
C LEU A 16 0.24 -0.87 11.26
N ALA A 17 0.28 -2.18 11.51
CA ALA A 17 1.51 -2.96 11.45
C ALA A 17 2.12 -2.96 10.05
N TRP A 18 1.29 -3.11 9.01
CA TRP A 18 1.72 -3.01 7.62
C TRP A 18 2.30 -1.63 7.30
N ALA A 19 1.64 -0.55 7.71
CA ALA A 19 2.11 0.81 7.47
C ALA A 19 3.39 1.14 8.25
N ALA A 20 3.55 0.61 9.46
CA ALA A 20 4.80 0.70 10.21
C ALA A 20 5.95 -0.05 9.50
N GLY A 21 5.67 -1.24 8.95
CA GLY A 21 6.61 -1.98 8.10
C GLY A 21 7.02 -1.19 6.85
N LEU A 22 6.07 -0.55 6.18
CA LEU A 22 6.34 0.33 5.04
C LEU A 22 7.19 1.55 5.45
N ARG A 23 6.95 2.13 6.63
CA ARG A 23 7.81 3.19 7.16
C ARG A 23 9.23 2.69 7.42
N GLY A 24 9.38 1.46 7.89
CA GLY A 24 10.68 0.78 8.02
C GLY A 24 11.39 0.60 6.68
N LEU A 25 10.68 0.19 5.63
CA LEU A 25 11.20 0.17 4.26
C LEU A 25 11.74 1.55 3.84
N MET A 26 11.01 2.63 4.13
CA MET A 26 11.48 3.98 3.81
C MET A 26 12.74 4.38 4.57
N VAL A 27 12.99 3.85 5.77
CA VAL A 27 14.29 4.04 6.47
C VAL A 27 15.41 3.39 5.67
N GLU A 28 15.20 2.15 5.22
CA GLU A 28 16.23 1.42 4.47
C GLU A 28 16.59 2.11 3.15
N VAL A 29 15.59 2.69 2.48
CA VAL A 29 15.76 3.36 1.19
C VAL A 29 16.37 4.76 1.33
N ALA A 30 15.91 5.55 2.32
CA ALA A 30 16.40 6.92 2.51
C ALA A 30 17.69 6.99 3.35
N GLY A 31 18.06 5.92 4.07
CA GLY A 31 19.25 5.87 4.91
C GLY A 31 19.25 6.98 5.97
N ALA A 32 20.36 7.71 6.05
CA ALA A 32 20.58 8.76 7.06
C ALA A 32 19.63 9.96 6.92
N GLU A 33 19.01 10.17 5.75
CA GLU A 33 18.04 11.25 5.54
C GLU A 33 16.63 10.88 6.03
N SER A 34 16.41 9.66 6.52
CA SER A 34 15.10 9.24 7.00
C SER A 34 14.74 9.89 8.34
N ALA A 35 13.84 10.87 8.31
CA ALA A 35 13.30 11.52 9.52
C ALA A 35 11.86 11.08 9.81
N VAL A 36 11.50 11.04 11.10
CA VAL A 36 10.13 10.79 11.54
C VAL A 36 9.49 12.12 11.90
N HIS A 37 8.38 12.43 11.24
CA HIS A 37 7.61 13.65 11.47
C HIS A 37 6.20 13.30 11.94
N TRP A 38 5.63 14.12 12.83
CA TRP A 38 4.26 13.96 13.29
C TRP A 38 3.28 13.86 12.13
N TYR A 39 3.31 14.84 11.23
CA TYR A 39 2.40 14.85 10.08
C TYR A 39 2.80 13.80 9.03
N GLY A 40 4.05 13.80 8.58
CA GLY A 40 4.50 12.91 7.50
C GLY A 40 4.46 11.42 7.82
N THR A 41 4.72 11.01 9.06
CA THR A 41 4.69 9.59 9.44
C THR A 41 3.33 9.18 10.02
N PHE A 42 2.82 9.89 11.02
CA PHE A 42 1.58 9.48 11.67
C PHE A 42 0.35 9.85 10.85
N GLY A 43 0.32 11.06 10.29
CA GLY A 43 -0.79 11.57 9.49
C GLY A 43 -0.86 10.98 8.07
N GLN A 44 0.27 10.85 7.38
CA GLN A 44 0.28 10.44 5.96
C GLN A 44 0.57 8.96 5.71
N ILE A 45 1.15 8.22 6.67
CA ILE A 45 1.49 6.79 6.50
C ILE A 45 0.68 5.90 7.44
N LEU A 46 0.81 6.11 8.76
CA LEU A 46 0.17 5.22 9.74
C LEU A 46 -1.34 5.35 9.78
N LEU A 47 -1.88 6.58 9.74
CA LEU A 47 -3.32 6.81 9.76
C LEU A 47 -4.02 6.21 8.52
N PRO A 48 -3.57 6.45 7.28
CA PRO A 48 -4.15 5.79 6.10
C PRO A 48 -4.01 4.27 6.12
N GLY A 49 -2.91 3.76 6.69
CA GLY A 49 -2.73 2.32 6.90
C GLY A 49 -3.76 1.71 7.84
N ALA A 50 -3.95 2.32 9.01
CA ALA A 50 -4.96 1.91 9.97
C ALA A 50 -6.37 2.00 9.39
N LEU A 51 -6.70 3.08 8.67
CA LEU A 51 -7.98 3.24 7.98
C LEU A 51 -8.19 2.19 6.89
N THR A 52 -7.17 1.93 6.08
CA THR A 52 -7.21 0.87 5.05
C THR A 52 -7.49 -0.48 5.69
N GLY A 53 -6.76 -0.81 6.76
CA GLY A 53 -6.95 -2.03 7.53
C GLY A 53 -8.35 -2.15 8.13
N LEU A 54 -8.88 -1.08 8.73
CA LEU A 54 -10.24 -1.04 9.27
C LEU A 54 -11.28 -1.31 8.19
N LEU A 55 -11.17 -0.66 7.03
CA LEU A 55 -12.11 -0.83 5.91
C LEU A 55 -12.05 -2.25 5.32
N LEU A 56 -10.86 -2.86 5.23
CA LEU A 56 -10.70 -4.23 4.77
C LEU A 56 -11.21 -5.24 5.82
N GLY A 57 -11.00 -4.98 7.12
CA GLY A 57 -11.60 -5.74 8.21
C GLY A 57 -13.13 -5.65 8.21
N TRP A 58 -13.69 -4.49 7.87
CA TRP A 58 -15.13 -4.32 7.67
C TRP A 58 -15.64 -5.17 6.50
N ALA A 59 -14.88 -5.23 5.41
CA ALA A 59 -15.25 -6.01 4.23
C ALA A 59 -15.37 -7.52 4.50
N TRP A 60 -14.67 -8.02 5.53
CA TRP A 60 -14.82 -9.39 5.99
C TRP A 60 -16.23 -9.70 6.49
N THR A 61 -16.92 -8.69 7.02
CA THR A 61 -18.28 -8.82 7.58
C THR A 61 -19.37 -8.39 6.62
N THR A 62 -19.04 -7.57 5.62
CA THR A 62 -20.00 -6.97 4.69
C THR A 62 -19.49 -7.09 3.26
N PRO A 63 -20.21 -7.75 2.33
CA PRO A 63 -19.73 -8.05 0.98
C PRO A 63 -19.81 -6.83 0.03
N LYS A 64 -19.17 -5.72 0.41
CA LYS A 64 -19.11 -4.47 -0.35
C LYS A 64 -17.84 -4.41 -1.17
N ARG A 65 -17.93 -4.69 -2.48
CA ARG A 65 -16.78 -4.72 -3.40
C ARG A 65 -15.98 -3.43 -3.44
N TRP A 66 -16.62 -2.27 -3.24
CA TRP A 66 -15.92 -0.97 -3.25
C TRP A 66 -14.90 -0.84 -2.11
N LEU A 67 -15.01 -1.64 -1.04
CA LEU A 67 -14.02 -1.67 0.03
C LEU A 67 -12.65 -2.17 -0.45
N SER A 68 -12.56 -2.79 -1.64
CA SER A 68 -11.24 -3.09 -2.22
C SER A 68 -10.46 -1.81 -2.49
N LEU A 69 -11.14 -0.67 -2.72
CA LEU A 69 -10.55 0.65 -2.93
C LEU A 69 -10.01 1.30 -1.64
N ALA A 70 -10.07 0.62 -0.49
CA ALA A 70 -9.60 1.14 0.79
C ALA A 70 -8.15 1.71 0.76
N PRO A 71 -7.17 1.09 0.06
CA PRO A 71 -5.81 1.64 -0.01
C PRO A 71 -5.70 2.97 -0.73
N LEU A 72 -6.75 3.44 -1.42
CA LEU A 72 -6.78 4.81 -1.95
C LEU A 72 -6.80 5.88 -0.83
N ALA A 73 -6.93 5.49 0.43
CA ALA A 73 -6.68 6.38 1.57
C ALA A 73 -5.26 6.98 1.56
N PHE A 74 -4.24 6.25 1.07
CA PHE A 74 -2.87 6.75 0.97
C PHE A 74 -2.74 7.93 0.00
N PRO A 75 -3.12 7.81 -1.29
CA PRO A 75 -3.01 8.92 -2.21
C PRO A 75 -3.93 10.07 -1.84
N LEU A 76 -5.10 9.80 -1.23
CA LEU A 76 -5.93 10.86 -0.66
C LEU A 76 -5.21 11.62 0.45
N ALA A 77 -4.49 10.95 1.35
CA ALA A 77 -3.72 11.61 2.40
C ALA A 77 -2.57 12.47 1.85
N VAL A 78 -1.98 12.09 0.71
CA VAL A 78 -0.96 12.92 0.05
C VAL A 78 -1.60 14.10 -0.67
N ILE A 79 -2.68 13.90 -1.43
CA ILE A 79 -3.39 14.97 -2.17
C ILE A 79 -3.93 16.04 -1.21
N LEU A 80 -4.45 15.61 -0.06
CA LEU A 80 -5.00 16.50 0.97
C LEU A 80 -3.93 17.11 1.90
N SER A 81 -2.65 16.87 1.61
CA SER A 81 -1.59 17.41 2.45
C SER A 81 -1.46 18.93 2.29
N PRO A 82 -1.17 19.67 3.39
CA PRO A 82 -0.96 21.12 3.31
C PRO A 82 0.06 21.49 2.24
N ASP A 83 1.16 20.74 2.15
CA ASP A 83 2.24 21.01 1.19
C ASP A 83 1.80 20.81 -0.27
N THR A 84 0.99 19.77 -0.55
CA THR A 84 0.46 19.55 -1.90
C THR A 84 -0.58 20.62 -2.25
N VAL A 85 -1.43 20.98 -1.30
CA VAL A 85 -2.46 22.00 -1.50
C VAL A 85 -1.81 23.37 -1.76
N THR A 86 -0.82 23.78 -0.96
CA THR A 86 -0.10 25.05 -1.18
C THR A 86 0.64 25.05 -2.51
N THR A 87 1.31 23.95 -2.86
CA THR A 87 2.02 23.81 -4.16
C THR A 87 1.07 23.99 -5.34
N ILE A 88 -0.13 23.40 -5.28
CA ILE A 88 -1.16 23.55 -6.32
C ILE A 88 -1.71 24.98 -6.36
N LEU A 89 -1.99 25.57 -5.19
CA LEU A 89 -2.48 26.95 -5.07
C LEU A 89 -1.46 27.97 -5.61
N ASP A 90 -0.17 27.68 -5.44
CA ASP A 90 0.95 28.48 -5.96
C ASP A 90 1.22 28.25 -7.46
N GLY A 91 0.40 27.44 -8.14
CA GLY A 91 0.51 27.16 -9.58
C GLY A 91 1.70 26.27 -9.97
N ARG A 92 2.31 25.58 -9.00
CA ARG A 92 3.42 24.64 -9.23
C ARG A 92 2.89 23.24 -9.49
N VAL A 93 3.69 22.42 -10.18
CA VAL A 93 3.34 21.02 -10.44
C VAL A 93 3.51 20.21 -9.15
N PRO A 94 2.44 19.64 -8.57
CA PRO A 94 2.56 18.79 -7.41
C PRO A 94 3.29 17.47 -7.75
N PHE A 95 3.92 16.84 -6.75
CA PHE A 95 4.62 15.55 -6.86
C PHE A 95 5.93 15.53 -7.65
N SER A 96 6.53 16.69 -7.93
CA SER A 96 7.85 16.80 -8.57
C SER A 96 8.99 16.12 -7.80
N ASP A 97 8.82 15.96 -6.48
CA ASP A 97 9.88 15.48 -5.58
C ASP A 97 9.83 13.96 -5.35
N GLY A 98 9.07 13.21 -6.17
CA GLY A 98 8.95 11.75 -6.07
C GLY A 98 8.07 11.24 -4.91
N LEU A 99 7.71 12.10 -3.95
CA LEU A 99 6.83 11.80 -2.80
C LEU A 99 5.47 11.19 -3.18
N GLY A 100 4.90 11.55 -4.33
CA GLY A 100 3.60 11.04 -4.79
C GLY A 100 3.65 9.67 -5.47
N GLY A 101 4.80 9.29 -6.03
CA GLY A 101 4.92 8.11 -6.89
C GLY A 101 4.62 6.81 -6.13
N GLY A 102 5.26 6.60 -4.99
CA GLY A 102 5.02 5.42 -4.14
C GLY A 102 3.62 5.39 -3.53
N ALA A 103 3.12 6.55 -3.10
CA ALA A 103 1.80 6.67 -2.47
C ALA A 103 0.64 6.37 -3.43
N LEU A 104 0.82 6.61 -4.73
CA LEU A 104 -0.15 6.24 -5.77
C LEU A 104 0.11 4.82 -6.31
N ALA A 105 1.36 4.51 -6.62
CA ALA A 105 1.71 3.27 -7.30
C ALA A 105 1.41 2.04 -6.43
N LEU A 106 1.77 2.05 -5.15
CA LEU A 106 1.57 0.91 -4.24
C LEU A 106 0.09 0.50 -4.13
N PRO A 107 -0.85 1.41 -3.84
CA PRO A 107 -2.28 1.10 -3.89
C PRO A 107 -2.74 0.55 -5.23
N LEU A 108 -2.30 1.13 -6.36
CA LEU A 108 -2.73 0.67 -7.68
C LEU A 108 -2.26 -0.76 -7.98
N PHE A 109 -1.00 -1.09 -7.66
CA PHE A 109 -0.48 -2.44 -7.80
C PHE A 109 -1.21 -3.42 -6.89
N ALA A 110 -1.52 -3.03 -5.64
CA ALA A 110 -2.28 -3.87 -4.73
C ALA A 110 -3.73 -4.09 -5.17
N LEU A 111 -4.40 -3.06 -5.71
CA LEU A 111 -5.74 -3.17 -6.27
C LEU A 111 -5.79 -4.16 -7.44
N ALA A 112 -4.82 -4.01 -8.36
CA ALA A 112 -4.68 -4.94 -9.47
C ALA A 112 -4.38 -6.36 -8.98
N GLY A 113 -3.48 -6.52 -8.01
CA GLY A 113 -3.14 -7.82 -7.42
C GLY A 113 -4.36 -8.48 -6.75
N GLY A 114 -5.13 -7.72 -5.97
CA GLY A 114 -6.36 -8.20 -5.34
C GLY A 114 -7.39 -8.66 -6.37
N TYR A 115 -7.56 -7.90 -7.47
CA TYR A 115 -8.43 -8.31 -8.58
C TYR A 115 -7.88 -9.55 -9.33
N ALA A 116 -6.57 -9.65 -9.52
CA ALA A 116 -5.94 -10.82 -10.14
C ALA A 116 -6.23 -12.10 -9.32
N ILE A 117 -6.20 -11.99 -8.00
CA ILE A 117 -6.46 -13.11 -7.07
C ILE A 117 -7.95 -13.48 -7.06
N ALA A 118 -8.84 -12.53 -6.77
CA ALA A 118 -10.24 -12.82 -6.44
C ALA A 118 -11.28 -12.37 -7.50
N GLY A 119 -10.84 -11.80 -8.61
CA GLY A 119 -11.70 -11.37 -9.72
C GLY A 119 -12.42 -12.54 -10.41
N HIS A 120 -13.46 -12.23 -11.19
CA HIS A 120 -14.32 -13.23 -11.83
C HIS A 120 -14.12 -13.34 -13.35
N VAL A 121 -13.51 -12.35 -14.00
CA VAL A 121 -13.28 -12.34 -15.46
C VAL A 121 -11.83 -12.73 -15.76
N ARG A 122 -11.60 -13.90 -16.35
CA ARG A 122 -10.25 -14.50 -16.54
C ARG A 122 -9.25 -13.55 -17.20
N TRP A 123 -9.58 -12.94 -18.34
CA TRP A 123 -8.64 -12.06 -19.03
C TRP A 123 -8.28 -10.82 -18.20
N ARG A 124 -9.25 -10.23 -17.49
CA ARG A 124 -9.01 -9.08 -16.60
C ARG A 124 -8.10 -9.47 -15.45
N ARG A 125 -8.25 -10.69 -14.90
CA ARG A 125 -7.33 -11.21 -13.88
C ARG A 125 -5.90 -11.33 -14.40
N ILE A 126 -5.73 -11.83 -15.62
CA ILE A 126 -4.40 -11.95 -16.25
C ILE A 126 -3.79 -10.57 -16.46
N ALA A 127 -4.54 -9.63 -17.05
CA ALA A 127 -4.06 -8.26 -17.27
C ALA A 127 -3.69 -7.57 -15.94
N CYS A 128 -4.55 -7.67 -14.93
CA CYS A 128 -4.27 -7.14 -13.60
C CYS A 128 -3.09 -7.86 -12.92
N GLY A 129 -2.92 -9.15 -13.14
CA GLY A 129 -1.80 -9.93 -12.62
C GLY A 129 -0.46 -9.51 -13.22
N ILE A 130 -0.43 -9.30 -14.54
CA ILE A 130 0.75 -8.76 -15.24
C ILE A 130 1.09 -7.37 -14.70
N PHE A 131 0.10 -6.49 -14.58
CA PHE A 131 0.31 -5.14 -14.05
C PHE A 131 0.78 -5.15 -12.59
N ALA A 132 0.18 -5.98 -11.74
CA ALA A 132 0.56 -6.12 -10.33
C ALA A 132 1.95 -6.73 -10.13
N ALA A 133 2.48 -7.45 -11.12
CA ALA A 133 3.81 -8.03 -11.09
C ALA A 133 4.92 -7.01 -11.45
N ILE A 134 4.59 -5.87 -12.08
CA ILE A 134 5.56 -4.84 -12.51
C ILE A 134 6.54 -4.39 -11.40
N PRO A 135 6.12 -4.20 -10.12
CA PRO A 135 7.03 -3.78 -9.07
C PRO A 135 8.22 -4.73 -8.85
N VAL A 136 8.06 -6.02 -9.16
CA VAL A 136 9.09 -7.04 -8.93
C VAL A 136 10.32 -6.82 -9.81
N PRO A 137 10.21 -6.86 -11.17
CA PRO A 137 11.34 -6.54 -12.03
C PRO A 137 11.74 -5.07 -11.93
N ALA A 138 10.80 -4.14 -11.71
CA ALA A 138 11.15 -2.73 -11.55
C ALA A 138 12.12 -2.53 -10.38
N TRP A 139 11.80 -3.06 -9.20
CA TRP A 139 12.69 -3.00 -8.03
C TRP A 139 14.01 -3.73 -8.26
N ALA A 140 13.96 -4.94 -8.85
CA ALA A 140 15.14 -5.75 -9.10
C ALA A 140 16.17 -5.05 -10.01
N LEU A 141 15.70 -4.25 -10.97
CA LEU A 141 16.54 -3.56 -11.94
C LEU A 141 17.02 -2.18 -11.47
N THR A 142 16.24 -1.47 -10.63
CA THR A 142 16.53 -0.06 -10.30
C THR A 142 17.03 0.15 -8.87
N SER A 143 16.82 -0.78 -7.94
CA SER A 143 17.23 -0.62 -6.53
C SER A 143 18.71 -0.26 -6.36
N GLY A 144 19.61 -0.91 -7.11
CA GLY A 144 21.05 -0.62 -7.09
C GLY A 144 21.43 0.78 -7.61
N SER A 145 20.59 1.41 -8.43
CA SER A 145 20.80 2.80 -8.88
C SER A 145 20.36 3.84 -7.86
N ILE A 146 19.49 3.46 -6.90
CA ILE A 146 19.12 4.33 -5.78
C ILE A 146 20.28 4.39 -4.79
N GLN A 147 20.76 3.21 -4.38
CA GLN A 147 21.95 3.08 -3.55
C GLN A 147 22.62 1.73 -3.86
N PRO A 148 23.97 1.67 -4.00
CA PRO A 148 24.66 0.42 -4.32
C PRO A 148 24.35 -0.72 -3.35
N ASP A 149 24.18 -0.41 -2.06
CA ASP A 149 23.85 -1.39 -1.01
C ASP A 149 22.45 -1.99 -1.13
N LEU A 150 21.54 -1.37 -1.90
CA LEU A 150 20.19 -1.89 -2.15
C LEU A 150 20.13 -2.87 -3.33
N SER A 151 21.26 -3.09 -4.03
CA SER A 151 21.37 -4.11 -5.06
C SER A 151 21.01 -5.49 -4.51
N LEU A 152 20.26 -6.28 -5.30
CA LEU A 152 19.91 -7.68 -4.95
C LEU A 152 21.14 -8.60 -4.78
N ALA A 153 22.32 -8.16 -5.23
CA ALA A 153 23.57 -8.89 -5.01
C ALA A 153 24.10 -8.77 -3.57
N THR A 154 23.56 -7.86 -2.76
CA THR A 154 23.94 -7.68 -1.35
C THR A 154 22.89 -8.30 -0.43
N ALA A 155 23.30 -8.72 0.77
CA ALA A 155 22.38 -9.24 1.78
C ALA A 155 21.34 -8.19 2.20
N ARG A 156 21.75 -6.92 2.29
CA ARG A 156 20.86 -5.79 2.64
C ARG A 156 19.82 -5.54 1.55
N GLY A 157 20.23 -5.47 0.28
CA GLY A 157 19.31 -5.27 -0.83
C GLY A 157 18.30 -6.42 -0.97
N ALA A 158 18.75 -7.66 -0.77
CA ALA A 158 17.84 -8.81 -0.73
C ALA A 158 16.81 -8.71 0.42
N TRP A 159 17.22 -8.30 1.62
CA TRP A 159 16.32 -8.06 2.75
C TRP A 159 15.26 -7.00 2.43
N VAL A 160 15.69 -5.85 1.89
CA VAL A 160 14.77 -4.75 1.53
C VAL A 160 13.81 -5.17 0.43
N ALA A 161 14.29 -5.95 -0.56
CA ALA A 161 13.43 -6.48 -1.60
C ALA A 161 12.36 -7.44 -1.06
N VAL A 162 12.73 -8.34 -0.14
CA VAL A 162 11.76 -9.22 0.53
C VAL A 162 10.71 -8.40 1.27
N LEU A 163 11.12 -7.39 2.04
CA LEU A 163 10.22 -6.50 2.77
C LEU A 163 9.27 -5.76 1.82
N PHE A 164 9.79 -5.25 0.69
CA PHE A 164 8.99 -4.58 -0.33
C PHE A 164 7.97 -5.52 -0.97
N PHE A 165 8.43 -6.68 -1.47
CA PHE A 165 7.57 -7.66 -2.14
C PHE A 165 6.51 -8.25 -1.20
N SER A 166 6.87 -8.55 0.05
CA SER A 166 5.91 -9.00 1.05
C SER A 166 4.87 -7.93 1.34
N SER A 167 5.28 -6.66 1.45
CA SER A 167 4.35 -5.55 1.68
C SER A 167 3.35 -5.40 0.54
N VAL A 168 3.80 -5.44 -0.72
CA VAL A 168 2.93 -5.40 -1.91
C VAL A 168 1.98 -6.60 -1.92
N ALA A 169 2.49 -7.80 -1.67
CA ALA A 169 1.69 -9.02 -1.65
C ALA A 169 0.63 -9.02 -0.54
N THR A 170 0.98 -8.60 0.67
CA THR A 170 0.05 -8.51 1.81
C THR A 170 -1.08 -7.52 1.52
N LEU A 171 -0.77 -6.35 0.95
CA LEU A 171 -1.80 -5.37 0.60
C LEU A 171 -2.70 -5.91 -0.53
N ALA A 172 -2.13 -6.58 -1.54
CA ALA A 172 -2.90 -7.22 -2.61
C ALA A 172 -3.85 -8.30 -2.08
N LEU A 173 -3.39 -9.13 -1.13
CA LEU A 173 -4.23 -10.11 -0.44
C LEU A 173 -5.36 -9.44 0.34
N GLY A 174 -5.08 -8.33 1.02
CA GLY A 174 -6.10 -7.50 1.67
C GLY A 174 -7.17 -7.01 0.67
N CYS A 175 -6.75 -6.47 -0.48
CA CYS A 175 -7.63 -6.03 -1.55
C CYS A 175 -8.48 -7.16 -2.19
N ALA A 176 -8.06 -8.41 -2.05
CA ALA A 176 -8.80 -9.57 -2.55
C ALA A 176 -10.02 -9.91 -1.67
N ILE A 177 -9.99 -9.57 -0.37
CA ILE A 177 -11.05 -9.89 0.60
C ILE A 177 -12.44 -9.45 0.10
N PRO A 178 -12.67 -8.17 -0.28
CA PRO A 178 -14.01 -7.68 -0.63
C PRO A 178 -14.51 -8.22 -1.98
N LEU A 179 -13.61 -8.81 -2.78
CA LEU A 179 -13.90 -9.38 -4.09
C LEU A 179 -14.21 -10.88 -4.00
N SER A 180 -13.70 -11.54 -2.95
CA SER A 180 -13.85 -12.97 -2.72
C SER A 180 -15.32 -13.34 -2.45
N ARG A 181 -15.77 -14.47 -3.00
CA ARG A 181 -17.16 -14.96 -2.88
C ARG A 181 -17.39 -15.77 -1.59
N VAL A 182 -16.69 -15.46 -0.50
CA VAL A 182 -16.88 -16.20 0.75
C VAL A 182 -18.27 -15.88 1.29
N LYS A 183 -19.22 -16.80 1.10
CA LYS A 183 -20.49 -16.79 1.82
C LYS A 183 -20.15 -17.04 3.29
N VAL A 184 -20.14 -15.99 4.09
CA VAL A 184 -20.16 -16.15 5.55
C VAL A 184 -21.53 -16.73 5.85
N TYR A 185 -21.58 -18.03 6.17
CA TYR A 185 -22.80 -18.69 6.61
C TYR A 185 -23.32 -17.94 7.84
N SER A 186 -24.47 -17.28 7.68
CA SER A 186 -25.25 -16.63 8.73
C SER A 186 -26.16 -17.63 9.42
#